data_AF-A0A4R3NJ73-F1
#
_entry.id   AF-A0A4R3NJ73-F1
#
_cell.length_a   1.000
_cell.length_b   1.000
_cell.length_c   1.000
_cell.angle_alpha   90.00
_cell.angle_beta   90.00
_cell.angle_gamma   90.00
#
_symmetry.space_group_name_H-M   'P 1'
#
loop_
_entity.id
_entity.type
_entity.pdbx_description
1 polymer ?
#
loop_
_entity_poly.entity_id
_entity_poly.type
_entity_poly.pdbx_seq_one_letter_code
_entity_poly.pdbx_strand_id
1 'polypeptide(L)'
;MQKTAMMAIMSTALLASATVAAANDNMSEDQCLAIMMAMSKLEISMIGKVPFGQASAALAEVQPSLPASVTPTVDDLIVVAEKAQGFKTGDPAHPMATGEFQTANRRYREALAPYCPDFNLDY
;
A
#
# COMPACT_ATOMS: atom_id res chain seq x y z
N MET A 1 -68.13 12.41 21.05
CA MET A 1 -68.45 11.09 21.65
C MET A 1 -67.26 10.18 21.44
N GLN A 2 -66.63 9.73 22.54
CA GLN A 2 -65.51 8.79 22.57
C GLN A 2 -65.89 7.44 21.94
N LYS A 3 -64.99 6.85 21.16
CA LYS A 3 -64.78 5.40 21.17
C LYS A 3 -63.30 5.08 21.22
N THR A 4 -62.96 4.42 22.31
CA THR A 4 -61.72 3.81 22.75
C THR A 4 -61.26 2.72 21.77
N ALA A 5 -59.94 2.57 21.55
CA ALA A 5 -59.16 1.38 21.94
C ALA A 5 -57.94 1.10 21.03
N MET A 6 -56.93 0.49 21.69
CA MET A 6 -55.88 -0.40 21.17
C MET A 6 -54.57 0.19 20.63
N MET A 7 -53.71 0.54 21.60
CA MET A 7 -52.40 -0.11 21.85
C MET A 7 -51.92 -1.14 20.80
N ALA A 8 -50.80 -0.87 20.13
CA ALA A 8 -49.83 -1.86 19.69
C ALA A 8 -48.46 -1.18 19.51
N ILE A 9 -47.63 -1.27 20.54
CA ILE A 9 -46.20 -0.94 20.49
C ILE A 9 -45.53 -2.10 19.73
N MET A 10 -45.33 -1.95 18.42
CA MET A 10 -44.42 -2.81 17.68
C MET A 10 -43.02 -2.20 17.69
N SER A 11 -42.28 -2.50 18.76
CA SER A 11 -40.83 -2.35 18.80
C SER A 11 -40.21 -3.30 17.78
N THR A 12 -40.01 -2.85 16.55
CA THR A 12 -39.09 -3.52 15.61
C THR A 12 -37.68 -3.11 15.99
N ALA A 13 -37.15 -3.74 17.04
CA ALA A 13 -35.71 -3.80 17.24
C ALA A 13 -35.15 -4.69 16.12
N LEU A 14 -34.86 -4.10 14.95
CA LEU A 14 -33.90 -4.71 14.04
C LEU A 14 -32.56 -4.72 14.76
N LEU A 15 -32.24 -5.86 15.37
CA LEU A 15 -30.86 -6.29 15.52
C LEU A 15 -30.32 -6.43 14.09
N ALA A 16 -29.86 -5.31 13.53
CA ALA A 16 -28.91 -5.35 12.45
C ALA A 16 -27.69 -6.05 13.03
N SER A 17 -27.63 -7.36 12.80
CA SER A 17 -26.40 -8.12 12.86
C SER A 17 -25.42 -7.39 11.96
N ALA A 18 -24.65 -6.47 12.52
CA ALA A 18 -23.41 -6.04 11.93
C ALA A 18 -22.53 -7.28 11.93
N THR A 19 -22.73 -8.15 10.94
CA THR A 19 -21.68 -9.02 10.48
C THR A 19 -20.58 -8.05 10.07
N VAL A 20 -19.64 -7.83 11.00
CA VAL A 20 -18.29 -7.42 10.64
C VAL A 20 -17.82 -8.55 9.74
N ALA A 21 -18.12 -8.44 8.45
CA ALA A 21 -17.30 -9.03 7.43
C ALA A 21 -15.94 -8.35 7.67
N ALA A 22 -15.10 -8.99 8.48
CA ALA A 22 -13.68 -8.79 8.34
C ALA A 22 -13.43 -9.15 6.88
N ALA A 23 -13.34 -8.14 6.01
CA ALA A 23 -12.75 -8.32 4.71
C ALA A 23 -11.40 -8.99 5.01
N ASN A 24 -11.20 -10.20 4.47
CA ASN A 24 -9.86 -10.72 4.36
C ASN A 24 -9.17 -9.81 3.34
N ASP A 25 -8.67 -8.67 3.80
CA ASP A 25 -7.94 -7.68 3.00
C ASP A 25 -6.58 -8.20 2.54
N ASN A 26 -6.27 -9.47 2.83
CA ASN A 26 -5.07 -10.14 2.39
C ASN A 26 -5.02 -10.16 0.86
N MET A 27 -3.90 -9.69 0.31
CA MET A 27 -3.64 -9.73 -1.12
C MET A 27 -3.31 -11.17 -1.52
N SER A 28 -3.56 -11.53 -2.79
CA SER A 28 -3.12 -12.82 -3.31
C SER A 28 -1.60 -12.89 -3.39
N GLU A 29 -1.05 -14.10 -3.40
CA GLU A 29 0.39 -14.33 -3.57
C GLU A 29 0.92 -13.65 -4.84
N ASP A 30 0.18 -13.77 -5.96
CA ASP A 30 0.53 -13.11 -7.23
C ASP A 30 0.55 -11.58 -7.12
N GLN A 31 -0.39 -11.00 -6.36
CA GLN A 31 -0.42 -9.55 -6.14
C GLN A 31 0.77 -9.08 -5.32
N CYS A 32 1.08 -9.79 -4.22
CA CYS A 32 2.24 -9.52 -3.40
C CYS A 32 3.55 -9.67 -4.20
N LEU A 33 3.67 -10.72 -5.01
CA LEU A 33 4.82 -10.94 -5.88
C LEU A 33 4.97 -9.83 -6.93
N ALA A 34 3.88 -9.43 -7.59
CA ALA A 34 3.89 -8.34 -8.56
C ALA A 34 4.38 -7.02 -7.94
N ILE A 35 3.92 -6.72 -6.73
CA ILE A 35 4.30 -5.53 -5.97
C ILE A 35 5.79 -5.56 -5.59
N MET A 36 6.30 -6.68 -5.08
CA MET A 36 7.73 -6.82 -4.77
C MET A 36 8.60 -6.68 -6.02
N MET A 37 8.18 -7.23 -7.16
CA MET A 37 8.89 -7.06 -8.42
C MET A 37 8.89 -5.60 -8.90
N ALA A 38 7.77 -4.90 -8.77
CA ALA A 38 7.68 -3.48 -9.10
C ALA A 38 8.61 -2.64 -8.22
N MET A 39 8.67 -2.94 -6.91
CA MET A 39 9.59 -2.31 -5.98
C MET A 39 11.06 -2.60 -6.27
N SER A 40 11.41 -3.85 -6.59
CA SER A 40 12.77 -4.21 -7.00
C SER A 40 13.21 -3.42 -8.24
N LYS A 41 12.31 -3.23 -9.22
CA LYS A 41 12.59 -2.36 -10.38
C LYS A 41 12.86 -0.92 -9.96
N LEU A 42 12.13 -0.37 -8.99
CA LEU A 42 12.37 0.96 -8.44
C LEU A 42 13.76 1.07 -7.81
N GLU A 43 14.14 0.12 -6.95
CA GLU A 43 15.47 0.05 -6.33
C GLU A 43 16.60 -0.01 -7.36
N ILE A 44 16.46 -0.90 -8.33
CA ILE A 44 17.43 -1.09 -9.41
C ILE A 44 17.49 0.15 -10.32
N SER A 45 16.39 0.90 -10.45
CA SER A 45 16.37 2.17 -11.20
C SER A 45 17.19 3.26 -10.53
N MET A 46 17.22 3.30 -9.21
CA MET A 46 17.98 4.28 -8.44
C MET A 46 19.49 4.11 -8.62
N ILE A 47 19.97 2.91 -8.93
CA ILE A 47 21.38 2.68 -9.27
C ILE A 47 21.66 2.72 -10.78
N GLY A 48 20.71 3.23 -11.57
CA GLY A 48 20.85 3.45 -13.01
C GLY A 48 20.81 2.19 -13.86
N LYS A 49 20.30 1.06 -13.34
CA LYS A 49 20.25 -0.23 -14.05
C LYS A 49 18.93 -0.45 -14.78
N VAL A 50 17.88 0.25 -14.39
CA VAL A 50 16.57 0.30 -15.07
C VAL A 50 16.18 1.77 -15.23
N PRO A 51 15.59 2.20 -16.37
CA PRO A 51 15.11 3.58 -16.49
C PRO A 51 13.99 3.88 -15.48
N PHE A 52 14.08 5.01 -14.76
CA PHE A 52 13.10 5.39 -13.74
C PHE A 52 11.66 5.39 -14.26
N GLY A 53 11.42 5.91 -15.47
CA GLY A 53 10.07 5.90 -16.07
C GLY A 53 9.48 4.50 -16.27
N GLN A 54 10.31 3.48 -16.49
CA GLN A 54 9.83 2.09 -16.56
C GLN A 54 9.55 1.52 -15.16
N ALA A 55 10.34 1.89 -14.17
CA ALA A 55 10.14 1.44 -12.79
C ALA A 55 8.91 2.08 -12.14
N SER A 56 8.69 3.39 -12.33
CA SER A 56 7.51 4.09 -11.83
C SER A 56 6.24 3.62 -12.52
N ALA A 57 6.28 3.32 -13.82
CA ALA A 57 5.16 2.71 -14.54
C ALA A 57 4.79 1.33 -13.97
N ALA A 58 5.78 0.48 -13.67
CA ALA A 58 5.53 -0.83 -13.05
C ALA A 58 4.84 -0.71 -11.67
N LEU A 59 5.14 0.35 -10.90
CA LEU A 59 4.44 0.63 -9.64
C LEU A 59 3.02 1.15 -9.88
N ALA A 60 2.82 2.02 -10.87
CA ALA A 60 1.48 2.50 -11.24
C ALA A 60 0.55 1.37 -11.71
N GLU A 61 1.10 0.34 -12.36
CA GLU A 61 0.34 -0.85 -12.77
C GLU A 61 -0.19 -1.67 -11.58
N VAL A 62 0.54 -1.70 -10.46
CA VAL A 62 0.11 -2.42 -9.25
C VAL A 62 -0.65 -1.55 -8.26
N GLN A 63 -0.62 -0.22 -8.38
CA GLN A 63 -1.34 0.67 -7.46
C GLN A 63 -2.85 0.37 -7.32
N PRO A 64 -3.60 0.00 -8.38
CA PRO A 64 -5.03 -0.31 -8.25
C PRO A 64 -5.35 -1.51 -7.35
N SER A 65 -4.39 -2.41 -7.11
CA SER A 65 -4.56 -3.54 -6.19
C SER A 65 -4.06 -3.25 -4.78
N LEU A 66 -3.44 -2.08 -4.53
CA LEU A 66 -2.95 -1.73 -3.20
C LEU A 66 -4.09 -1.31 -2.27
N PRO A 67 -4.03 -1.71 -1.00
CA PRO A 67 -4.86 -1.11 0.04
C PRO A 67 -4.59 0.39 0.14
N ALA A 68 -5.65 1.17 0.43
CA ALA A 68 -5.56 2.63 0.52
C ALA A 68 -4.56 3.13 1.59
N SER A 69 -4.28 2.31 2.61
CA SER A 69 -3.28 2.57 3.64
C SER A 69 -1.83 2.46 3.13
N VAL A 70 -1.60 1.70 2.06
CA VAL A 70 -0.28 1.45 1.46
C VAL A 70 0.04 2.47 0.38
N THR A 71 -0.94 2.92 -0.40
CA THR A 71 -0.76 3.85 -1.54
C THR A 71 0.13 5.06 -1.20
N PRO A 72 -0.07 5.80 -0.08
CA PRO A 72 0.76 6.96 0.24
C PRO A 72 2.24 6.62 0.42
N THR A 73 2.55 5.41 0.93
CA THR A 73 3.93 4.97 1.13
C THR A 73 4.64 4.63 -0.18
N VAL A 74 3.89 4.20 -1.21
CA VAL A 74 4.41 3.99 -2.56
C VAL A 74 4.68 5.34 -3.25
N ASP A 75 3.81 6.33 -3.07
CA ASP A 75 4.02 7.67 -3.61
C ASP A 75 5.27 8.32 -3.00
N ASP A 76 5.46 8.20 -1.67
CA ASP A 76 6.69 8.65 -0.98
C ASP A 76 7.95 7.99 -1.59
N LEU A 77 7.90 6.69 -1.86
CA LEU A 77 9.00 5.95 -2.49
C LEU A 77 9.33 6.45 -3.89
N ILE A 78 8.30 6.70 -4.71
CA ILE A 78 8.47 7.23 -6.06
C ILE A 78 9.13 8.62 -6.00
N VAL A 79 8.69 9.49 -5.08
CA VAL A 79 9.28 10.82 -4.88
C VAL A 79 10.75 10.71 -4.48
N VAL A 80 11.11 9.78 -3.58
CA VAL A 80 12.52 9.59 -3.18
C VAL A 80 13.36 9.02 -4.32
N ALA A 81 12.82 8.08 -5.09
CA ALA A 81 13.50 7.51 -6.25
C ALA A 81 13.69 8.54 -7.38
N GLU A 82 12.72 9.44 -7.58
CA GLU A 82 12.83 10.56 -8.52
C GLU A 82 13.96 11.51 -8.14
N LYS A 83 14.18 11.77 -6.83
CA LYS A 83 15.32 12.59 -6.37
C LYS A 83 16.67 12.00 -6.75
N ALA A 84 16.77 10.68 -6.98
CA ALA A 84 18.00 10.06 -7.44
C ALA A 84 18.33 10.42 -8.89
N GLN A 85 17.36 10.91 -9.67
CA GLN A 85 17.60 11.35 -11.04
C GLN A 85 18.65 12.47 -11.07
N GLY A 86 19.68 12.30 -11.90
CA GLY A 86 20.77 13.25 -12.04
C GLY A 86 21.93 13.04 -11.05
N PHE A 87 21.79 12.18 -10.04
CA PHE A 87 22.91 11.75 -9.21
C PHE A 87 23.55 10.47 -9.76
N LYS A 88 24.85 10.32 -9.55
CA LYS A 88 25.55 9.06 -9.83
C LYS A 88 25.41 8.13 -8.62
N THR A 89 25.40 6.83 -8.88
CA THR A 89 25.54 5.82 -7.82
C THR A 89 26.83 6.10 -7.03
N GLY A 90 26.71 6.26 -5.71
CA GLY A 90 27.84 6.58 -4.82
C GLY A 90 28.05 8.07 -4.55
N ASP A 91 27.25 8.96 -5.14
CA ASP A 91 27.22 10.38 -4.73
C ASP A 91 26.72 10.49 -3.27
N PRO A 92 27.41 11.21 -2.37
CA PRO A 92 26.95 11.40 -0.99
C PRO A 92 25.55 12.03 -0.86
N ALA A 93 25.12 12.81 -1.85
CA ALA A 93 23.77 13.38 -1.92
C ALA A 93 22.72 12.41 -2.50
N HIS A 94 23.14 11.26 -3.03
CA HIS A 94 22.23 10.26 -3.57
C HIS A 94 21.29 9.72 -2.47
N PRO A 95 19.98 9.55 -2.72
CA PRO A 95 19.03 9.12 -1.68
C PRO A 95 19.32 7.76 -1.04
N MET A 96 20.03 6.86 -1.75
CA MET A 96 20.54 5.61 -1.17
C MET A 96 21.76 5.80 -0.25
N ALA A 97 22.55 6.86 -0.43
CA ALA A 97 23.70 7.20 0.41
C ALA A 97 23.27 7.97 1.67
N THR A 98 22.22 8.81 1.56
CA THR A 98 21.69 9.58 2.69
C THR A 98 20.83 8.77 3.64
N GLY A 99 20.37 7.57 3.24
CA GLY A 99 19.44 6.76 4.02
C GLY A 99 17.95 7.08 3.81
N GLU A 100 17.65 8.06 2.94
CA GLU A 100 16.28 8.50 2.66
C GLU A 100 15.46 7.37 2.03
N PHE A 101 16.04 6.66 1.06
CA PHE A 101 15.37 5.55 0.40
C PHE A 101 15.09 4.39 1.36
N GLN A 102 16.05 4.01 2.19
CA GLN A 102 15.90 2.93 3.16
C GLN A 102 14.81 3.27 4.20
N THR A 103 14.68 4.54 4.57
CA THR A 103 13.62 5.01 5.46
C THR A 103 12.24 4.92 4.82
N ALA A 104 12.10 5.36 3.56
CA ALA A 104 10.85 5.24 2.81
C ALA A 104 10.47 3.77 2.56
N ASN A 105 11.44 2.94 2.16
CA ASN A 105 11.24 1.51 1.89
C ASN A 105 10.79 0.75 3.13
N ARG A 106 11.38 1.06 4.31
CA ARG A 106 10.94 0.47 5.58
C ARG A 106 9.47 0.79 5.87
N ARG A 107 9.06 2.05 5.76
CA ARG A 107 7.66 2.46 6.00
C ARG A 107 6.68 1.75 5.08
N TYR A 108 7.05 1.63 3.81
CA TYR A 108 6.28 0.89 2.83
C TYR A 108 6.16 -0.59 3.18
N ARG A 109 7.26 -1.25 3.59
CA ARG A 109 7.25 -2.66 4.00
C ARG A 109 6.42 -2.89 5.25
N GLU A 110 6.54 -2.01 6.24
CA GLU A 110 5.69 -2.03 7.44
C GLU A 110 4.20 -1.86 7.11
N ALA A 111 3.86 -1.00 6.15
CA ALA A 111 2.49 -0.81 5.69
C ALA A 111 1.95 -2.00 4.88
N LEU A 112 2.80 -2.66 4.09
CA LEU A 112 2.41 -3.79 3.24
C LEU A 112 2.33 -5.12 4.04
N ALA A 113 3.14 -5.28 5.09
CA ALA A 113 3.27 -6.53 5.85
C ALA A 113 1.94 -7.18 6.29
N PRO A 114 0.92 -6.43 6.76
CA PRO A 114 -0.37 -7.02 7.13
C PRO A 114 -1.11 -7.68 5.96
N TYR A 115 -0.82 -7.26 4.73
CA TYR A 115 -1.52 -7.68 3.52
C TYR A 115 -0.76 -8.77 2.75
N CYS A 116 0.54 -8.91 3.01
CA CYS A 116 1.44 -9.90 2.40
C CYS A 116 2.24 -10.68 3.47
N PRO A 117 1.58 -11.41 4.39
CA PRO A 117 2.22 -12.00 5.58
C PRO A 117 3.21 -13.13 5.26
N ASP A 118 3.02 -13.82 4.13
CA ASP A 118 3.89 -14.93 3.71
C ASP A 118 5.19 -14.45 3.03
N PHE A 119 5.32 -13.14 2.80
CA PHE A 119 6.49 -12.56 2.15
C PHE A 119 7.42 -11.93 3.19
N ASN A 120 8.69 -12.35 3.17
CA ASN A 120 9.72 -11.70 3.95
C ASN A 120 10.09 -10.36 3.31
N LEU A 121 9.58 -9.27 3.88
CA LEU A 121 9.80 -7.91 3.39
C LEU A 121 11.08 -7.25 3.96
N ASP A 122 11.84 -7.91 4.83
CA ASP A 122 13.03 -7.37 5.49
C ASP A 122 14.35 -7.62 4.75
N TYR A 123 14.28 -7.82 3.43
CA TYR A 123 15.46 -7.95 2.58
C TYR A 123 16.31 -6.66 2.53
#